data_AF-A0A1A8CQV4-F1
#
_entry.id   AF-A0A1A8CQV4-F1
#
_cell.length_a   1.000
_cell.length_b   1.000
_cell.length_c   1.000
_cell.angle_alpha   90.00
_cell.angle_beta   90.00
_cell.angle_gamma   90.00
#
_symmetry.space_group_name_H-M   'P 1'
#
loop_
_entity.id
_entity.type
_entity.pdbx_description
1 polymer ?
#
loop_
_entity_poly.entity_id
_entity_poly.type
_entity_poly.pdbx_seq_one_letter_code
_entity_poly.pdbx_strand_id
1 'polypeptide(L)' 'AHSREPIRQPLLKKLVGNSELSHKACLAFTAMLKYMGDYPTRQVQSPLELTDLIFGPATKHEALRDEIYCQIMKQMTSNN' A
#
# COMPACT_ATOMS: atom_id res chain seq x y z
N ALA A 1 1.75 -4.45 -13.58
CA ALA A 1 1.33 -5.82 -13.24
C ALA A 1 0.56 -5.75 -11.94
N HIS A 2 -0.76 -5.82 -12.04
CA HIS A 2 -1.68 -5.92 -10.92
C HIS A 2 -1.42 -7.21 -10.11
N SER A 3 -1.71 -7.16 -8.81
CA SER A 3 -1.70 -8.33 -7.93
C SER A 3 -2.82 -8.19 -6.90
N ARG A 4 -3.46 -9.32 -6.55
CA ARG A 4 -4.38 -9.40 -5.39
C ARG A 4 -3.70 -9.88 -4.11
N GLU A 5 -2.43 -10.29 -4.22
CA GLU A 5 -1.65 -10.77 -3.09
C GLU A 5 -0.94 -9.61 -2.37
N PRO A 6 -1.00 -9.55 -1.03
CA PRO A 6 -0.24 -8.59 -0.25
C PRO A 6 1.27 -8.72 -0.47
N ILE A 7 1.97 -7.59 -0.49
CA ILE A 7 3.43 -7.57 -0.50
C ILE A 7 4.00 -7.87 0.90
N ARG A 8 5.13 -8.57 0.95
CA ARG A 8 5.87 -8.85 2.20
C ARG A 8 7.02 -7.87 2.46
N GLN A 9 7.44 -7.15 1.43
CA GLN A 9 8.48 -6.12 1.48
C GLN A 9 8.09 -4.95 0.57
N PRO A 10 8.57 -3.72 0.84
CA PRO A 10 8.35 -2.57 -0.02
C PRO A 10 8.91 -2.79 -1.42
N LEU A 11 8.33 -2.11 -2.41
CA LEU A 11 8.79 -2.15 -3.80
C LEU A 11 10.14 -1.45 -3.95
N LEU A 12 10.37 -0.38 -3.20
CA LEU A 12 11.61 0.39 -3.24
C LEU A 12 12.67 -0.20 -2.32
N LYS A 13 13.82 -0.59 -2.90
CA LYS A 13 14.98 -1.14 -2.18
C LYS A 13 15.47 -0.26 -1.02
N LYS A 14 15.35 1.07 -1.15
CA LYS A 14 15.75 2.03 -0.11
C LYS A 14 14.99 1.87 1.21
N LEU A 15 13.80 1.27 1.18
CA LEU A 15 12.96 1.06 2.37
C LEU A 15 13.18 -0.30 3.02
N VAL A 16 13.76 -1.28 2.31
CA VAL A 16 13.96 -2.65 2.81
C VAL A 16 14.85 -2.69 4.06
N GLY A 17 15.84 -1.78 4.16
CA GLY A 17 16.73 -1.67 5.32
C GLY A 17 16.11 -1.00 6.55
N ASN A 18 14.91 -0.42 6.44
CA ASN A 18 14.21 0.23 7.54
C ASN A 18 12.95 -0.57 7.89
N SER A 19 13.04 -1.41 8.92
CA SER A 19 11.95 -2.31 9.34
C SER A 19 10.64 -1.58 9.62
N GLU A 20 10.70 -0.37 10.19
CA GLU A 20 9.50 0.43 10.48
C GLU A 20 8.81 0.89 9.19
N LEU A 21 9.56 1.52 8.28
CA LEU A 21 9.00 2.03 7.02
C LEU A 21 8.58 0.87 6.10
N SER A 22 9.33 -0.22 6.09
CA SER A 22 8.99 -1.45 5.38
C SER A 22 7.64 -2.00 5.85
N HIS A 23 7.43 -2.08 7.17
CA HIS A 23 6.15 -2.53 7.71
C HIS A 23 5.00 -1.60 7.31
N LYS A 24 5.18 -0.27 7.42
CA LYS A 24 4.17 0.71 6.99
C LYS A 24 3.85 0.60 5.50
N ALA A 25 4.84 0.37 4.64
CA ALA A 25 4.64 0.18 3.21
C ALA A 25 3.80 -1.07 2.89
N CYS A 26 4.03 -2.19 3.58
CA CYS A 26 3.24 -3.42 3.39
C CYS A 26 1.79 -3.25 3.88
N LEU A 27 1.59 -2.54 5.00
CA LEU A 27 0.26 -2.21 5.50
C LEU A 27 -0.50 -1.31 4.52
N ALA A 28 0.15 -0.28 3.98
CA ALA A 28 -0.44 0.61 2.99
C ALA A 28 -0.87 -0.15 1.72
N PHE A 29 -0.04 -1.08 1.22
CA PHE A 29 -0.41 -1.91 0.08
C PHE A 29 -1.65 -2.78 0.38
N THR A 30 -1.71 -3.39 1.56
CA THR A 30 -2.87 -4.19 1.97
C THR A 30 -4.14 -3.33 2.06
N ALA A 31 -4.03 -2.11 2.59
CA ALA A 31 -5.14 -1.16 2.62
C ALA A 31 -5.57 -0.74 1.20
N MET A 32 -4.61 -0.59 0.27
CA MET A 32 -4.89 -0.31 -1.14
C MET A 32 -5.65 -1.46 -1.81
N LEU A 33 -5.25 -2.71 -1.58
CA LEU A 33 -6.00 -3.88 -2.09
C LEU A 33 -7.44 -3.91 -1.56
N LYS A 34 -7.63 -3.60 -0.26
CA LYS A 34 -8.98 -3.51 0.33
C LYS A 34 -9.78 -2.37 -0.28
N TYR A 35 -9.17 -1.21 -0.50
CA TYR A 35 -9.82 -0.03 -1.09
C TYR A 35 -10.27 -0.30 -2.54
N MET A 36 -9.44 -1.02 -3.31
CA MET A 36 -9.74 -1.42 -4.69
C MET A 36 -10.73 -2.60 -4.79
N GLY A 37 -11.11 -3.22 -3.67
CA GLY A 37 -11.96 -4.41 -3.66
C GLY A 37 -11.24 -5.71 -4.06
N ASP A 38 -9.90 -5.66 -4.19
CA ASP A 38 -9.05 -6.79 -4.58
C ASP A 38 -8.72 -7.73 -3.42
N TYR A 39 -8.99 -7.33 -2.18
CA TYR A 39 -8.73 -8.13 -0.99
C TYR A 39 -10.02 -8.48 -0.22
N PRO A 40 -10.29 -9.77 0.05
CA PRO A 40 -11.46 -10.18 0.81
C PRO A 40 -11.36 -9.64 2.24
N THR A 41 -12.38 -8.90 2.66
CA THR A 41 -12.45 -8.34 4.00
C THR A 41 -13.73 -8.80 4.70
N ARG A 42 -13.59 -9.24 5.96
CA ARG A 42 -14.71 -9.69 6.81
C ARG A 42 -15.52 -8.52 7.36
N GLN A 43 -14.90 -7.34 7.48
CA GLN A 43 -15.53 -6.12 7.96
C GLN A 43 -15.42 -5.05 6.89
N VAL A 44 -16.52 -4.35 6.62
CA VAL A 44 -16.52 -3.20 5.73
C VAL A 44 -15.83 -2.06 6.46
N GLN A 45 -14.58 -1.77 6.08
CA GLN A 45 -13.89 -0.56 6.52
C GLN A 45 -14.34 0.59 5.63
N SER A 46 -14.48 1.79 6.20
CA SER A 46 -14.87 2.95 5.40
C SER A 46 -13.75 3.29 4.40
N PRO A 47 -14.10 3.79 3.20
CA PRO A 47 -13.09 4.27 2.24
C PRO A 47 -12.16 5.32 2.85
N LEU A 48 -12.67 6.16 3.75
CA LEU A 48 -11.89 7.19 4.44
C LEU A 48 -10.81 6.59 5.34
N GLU A 49 -11.16 5.62 6.20
CA GLU A 49 -10.19 4.93 7.05
C GLU A 49 -9.10 4.24 6.23
N LEU A 50 -9.47 3.64 5.09
CA LEU A 50 -8.51 3.03 4.19
C LEU A 50 -7.58 4.07 3.57
N THR A 51 -8.09 5.24 3.16
CA THR A 51 -7.22 6.32 2.66
C THR A 51 -6.28 6.86 3.72
N ASP A 52 -6.71 6.94 4.98
CA ASP A 52 -5.83 7.34 6.08
C ASP A 52 -4.71 6.32 6.32
N LEU A 53 -4.99 5.02 6.13
CA LEU A 53 -3.97 3.97 6.22
C LEU A 53 -3.00 4.00 5.03
N ILE A 54 -3.48 4.33 3.83
CA ILE A 54 -2.65 4.40 2.61
C ILE A 54 -1.74 5.64 2.65
N PHE A 55 -2.30 6.81 2.94
CA PHE A 55 -1.59 8.09 2.80
C PHE A 55 -1.04 8.63 4.12
N GLY A 56 -1.64 8.28 5.27
CA GLY A 56 -1.23 8.80 6.58
C GLY A 56 0.24 8.58 6.94
N PRO A 57 0.85 7.41 6.68
CA PRO A 57 2.29 7.25 6.84
C PRO A 57 3.12 8.16 5.91
N ALA A 58 2.68 8.36 4.67
CA ALA A 58 3.41 9.15 3.66
C ALA A 58 3.33 10.67 3.90
N THR A 59 2.33 11.16 4.64
CA THR A 59 2.29 12.56 5.08
C THR A 59 3.35 12.86 6.15
N LYS A 60 3.69 11.86 6.96
CA LYS A 60 4.70 11.96 8.05
C LYS A 60 6.11 11.59 7.62
N HIS A 61 6.25 10.63 6.70
CA HIS A 61 7.54 10.11 6.26
C HIS A 61 7.69 10.27 4.74
N GLU A 62 8.51 11.24 4.32
CA GLU A 62 8.74 11.53 2.90
C GLU A 62 9.24 10.32 2.10
N ALA A 63 10.05 9.45 2.72
CA ALA A 63 10.58 8.25 2.10
C ALA A 63 9.50 7.26 1.62
N LEU A 64 8.28 7.32 2.20
CA LEU A 64 7.14 6.48 1.79
C LEU A 64 6.35 7.05 0.62
N ARG A 65 6.52 8.33 0.25
CA ARG A 65 5.72 8.96 -0.81
C ARG A 65 5.91 8.26 -2.15
N ASP A 66 7.18 8.07 -2.55
CA ASP A 66 7.51 7.35 -3.79
C ASP A 66 6.97 5.92 -3.77
N GLU A 67 7.03 5.25 -2.62
CA GLU A 67 6.55 3.88 -2.46
C GLU A 67 5.04 3.80 -2.71
N ILE A 68 4.26 4.73 -2.14
CA ILE A 68 2.82 4.79 -2.38
C ILE A 68 2.51 5.02 -3.86
N TYR A 69 3.22 5.94 -4.53
CA TYR A 69 3.06 6.13 -5.98
C TYR A 69 3.39 4.85 -6.78
N CYS A 70 4.49 4.18 -6.45
CA CYS A 70 4.86 2.91 -7.09
C CYS A 70 3.79 1.82 -6.88
N GLN A 71 3.25 1.71 -5.68
CA GLN A 71 2.20 0.76 -5.35
C GLN A 71 0.90 1.04 -6.13
N ILE A 72 0.47 2.30 -6.22
CA ILE A 72 -0.70 2.70 -7.03
C ILE A 72 -0.45 2.36 -8.50
N MET A 73 0.68 2.83 -9.06
CA MET A 73 1.01 2.55 -10.47
C MET A 73 1.06 1.05 -10.76
N LYS A 74 1.62 0.25 -9.84
CA LYS A 74 1.65 -1.21 -9.95
C LYS A 74 0.23 -1.79 -10.07
N GLN A 75 -0.68 -1.38 -9.20
CA GLN A 75 -2.07 -1.85 -9.20
C GLN A 75 -2.86 -1.34 -10.41
N MET A 76 -2.57 -0.15 -10.93
CA MET A 76 -3.23 0.40 -12.12
C MET A 76 -2.68 -0.17 -13.44
N THR A 77 -1.51 -0.81 -13.45
CA THR A 77 -0.87 -1.32 -14.67
C THR A 77 -1.28 -2.76 -14.97
N SER A 78 -1.93 -2.98 -16.12
CA SER A 78 -2.45 -4.30 -16.55
C SER A 78 -3.49 -4.86 -15.58
N ASN A 79 -4.42 -4.01 -15.17
CA ASN A 79 -5.58 -4.38 -14.36
C ASN A 79 -6.76 -4.61 -15.32
N ASN A 80 -7.15 -5.87 -15.51
CA ASN A 80 -8.24 -6.30 -16.40
C ASN A 80 -9.51 -6.62 -15.60
#